data_AF-A0A849TNR6-F1
#
_entry.id   AF-A0A849TNR6-F1
#
_cell.length_a   1.000
_cell.length_b   1.000
_cell.length_c   1.000
_cell.angle_alpha   90.00
_cell.angle_beta   90.00
_cell.angle_gamma   90.00
#
_symmetry.space_group_name_H-M   'P 1'
#
loop_
_entity.id
_entity.type
_entity.pdbx_description
1 polymer ?
#
loop_
_entity_poly.entity_id
_entity_poly.type
_entity_poly.pdbx_seq_one_letter_code
_entity_poly.pdbx_strand_id
1 'polypeptide(L)' 'TQLAHDTGISREGLYRALSADGNPEFGTVMKVIRALGVKLHAESA' A
#
# COMPACT_ATOMS: atom_id res chain seq x y z
N THR A 1 6.60 -4.35 11.40
CA THR A 1 7.47 -3.65 10.43
C THR A 1 7.06 -2.20 10.45
N GLN A 2 7.99 -1.28 10.17
CA GLN A 2 7.69 0.17 10.17
C GLN A 2 6.48 0.50 9.27
N LEU A 3 6.42 -0.09 8.08
CA LEU A 3 5.31 0.11 7.15
C LEU A 3 3.94 -0.32 7.71
N ALA A 4 3.86 -1.42 8.47
CA ALA A 4 2.60 -1.88 9.07
C ALA A 4 2.07 -0.86 10.10
N HIS A 5 2.98 -0.30 10.89
CA HIS A 5 2.68 0.75 11.84
C HIS A 5 2.20 2.02 11.13
N ASP A 6 2.96 2.48 10.13
CA ASP A 6 2.70 3.77 9.46
C ASP A 6 1.46 3.76 8.57
N THR A 7 1.11 2.59 8.03
CA THR A 7 -0.12 2.41 7.23
C THR A 7 -1.36 2.09 8.08
N GLY A 8 -1.17 1.68 9.34
CA GLY A 8 -2.24 1.12 10.18
C GLY A 8 -2.78 -0.22 9.67
N ILE A 9 -2.00 -0.95 8.87
CA ILE A 9 -2.36 -2.25 8.29
C ILE A 9 -1.51 -3.32 8.97
N SER A 10 -2.10 -4.46 9.35
CA SER A 10 -1.33 -5.56 9.91
C SER A 10 -0.29 -6.07 8.92
N ARG A 11 0.80 -6.66 9.44
CA ARG A 11 1.84 -7.27 8.59
C ARG A 11 1.25 -8.34 7.66
N GLU A 12 0.35 -9.19 8.17
CA GLU A 12 -0.33 -10.21 7.37
C GLU A 12 -1.25 -9.58 6.31
N GLY A 13 -1.95 -8.49 6.66
CA GLY A 13 -2.77 -7.74 5.73
C GLY A 13 -1.95 -7.17 4.57
N LEU A 14 -0.78 -6.59 4.87
CA LEU A 14 0.15 -6.12 3.85
C LEU A 14 0.64 -7.26 2.95
N TYR A 15 1.01 -8.41 3.54
CA TYR A 15 1.45 -9.57 2.75
C TYR A 15 0.36 -10.12 1.84
N ARG A 16 -0.88 -10.22 2.33
CA ARG A 16 -2.02 -10.69 1.53
C ARG A 16 -2.41 -9.69 0.44
N ALA A 17 -2.38 -8.39 0.74
CA ALA A 17 -2.79 -7.36 -0.20
C ALA A 17 -1.74 -7.12 -1.29
N LEU A 18 -0.44 -7.25 -0.98
CA LEU A 18 0.66 -6.96 -1.89
C LEU A 18 1.42 -8.21 -2.37
N SER A 19 0.92 -9.42 -2.11
CA SER A 19 1.47 -10.65 -2.71
C SER A 19 1.26 -10.69 -4.22
N ALA A 20 1.93 -11.62 -4.90
CA ALA A 20 1.76 -11.83 -6.35
C ALA A 20 0.29 -12.05 -6.76
N ASP A 21 -0.47 -12.81 -5.96
CA ASP A 21 -1.90 -13.07 -6.16
C ASP A 21 -2.81 -12.13 -5.34
N GLY A 22 -2.24 -11.06 -4.77
CA GLY A 22 -2.98 -10.10 -3.94
C GLY A 22 -3.93 -9.25 -4.77
N ASN A 23 -5.04 -8.83 -4.17
CA ASN A 23 -5.99 -7.87 -4.76
C ASN A 23 -6.21 -6.70 -3.79
N PRO A 24 -5.28 -5.73 -3.74
CA PRO A 24 -5.39 -4.61 -2.82
C PRO A 24 -6.47 -3.64 -3.30
N GLU A 25 -7.34 -3.21 -2.39
CA GLU A 25 -8.20 -2.05 -2.66
C GLU A 25 -7.33 -0.81 -2.94
N PHE A 26 -7.82 0.10 -3.79
CA PHE A 26 -7.11 1.34 -4.10
C PHE A 26 -6.73 2.14 -2.84
N GLY A 27 -7.61 2.17 -1.82
CA GLY A 27 -7.31 2.80 -0.54
C GLY A 27 -6.09 2.20 0.18
N THR A 28 -5.88 0.89 0.08
CA THR A 28 -4.70 0.20 0.62
C THR A 28 -3.44 0.63 -0.10
N VAL A 29 -3.48 0.69 -1.45
CA VAL A 29 -2.35 1.18 -2.26
C VAL A 29 -1.99 2.61 -1.88
N MET A 30 -3.00 3.50 -1.75
CA MET A 30 -2.78 4.89 -1.38
C MET A 30 -2.17 5.08 0.02
N LYS A 31 -2.56 4.25 1.01
CA LYS A 31 -1.95 4.26 2.34
C LYS A 31 -0.46 3.89 2.27
N VAL A 32 -0.12 2.85 1.51
CA VAL A 32 1.27 2.39 1.33
C VAL A 32 2.11 3.47 0.65
N ILE A 33 1.62 4.07 -0.44
CA ILE A 33 2.30 5.16 -1.15
C ILE A 33 2.65 6.31 -0.20
N ARG A 34 1.69 6.74 0.63
CA ARG A 34 1.89 7.83 1.61
C ARG A 34 2.89 7.45 2.70
N ALA A 35 2.80 6.23 3.24
CA ALA A 35 3.71 5.75 4.28
C ALA A 35 5.16 5.62 3.78
N LEU A 36 5.36 5.40 2.49
CA LEU A 36 6.68 5.40 1.86
C LEU A 36 7.18 6.80 1.48
N GLY A 37 6.40 7.85 1.73
CA GLY A 37 6.75 9.23 1.34
C GLY A 37 6.69 9.50 -0.16
N VAL A 38 6.02 8.62 -0.92
CA VAL A 38 5.87 8.74 -2.38
C VAL A 38 4.62 9.54 -2.72
N LYS A 39 4.65 10.27 -3.84
CA LYS A 39 3.48 10.96 -4.40
C LYS A 39 3.03 10.26 -5.68
N LEU A 40 1.76 9.85 -5.72
CA LEU A 40 1.16 9.32 -6.93
C LEU A 40 0.93 10.48 -7.93
N HIS A 41 1.43 10.34 -9.14
CA HIS A 41 1.14 11.21 -10.27
C HIS A 41 0.47 10.39 -11.37
N ALA A 42 -0.56 10.95 -11.99
CA ALA A 42 -1.26 10.34 -13.11
C ALA A 42 -1.10 11.26 -14.32
N GLU A 43 -0.71 10.70 -15.45
CA GLU A 43 -0.56 11.38 -16.73
C GLU A 43 -1.42 10.71 -17.81
N SER A 44 -1.75 11.45 -18.86
CA SER A 44 -2.39 10.86 -20.04
C SER A 44 -1.44 9.88 -20.73
N ALA A 45 -2.00 8.81 -21.30
CA ALA A 45 -1.25 7.86 -22.13
C ALA A 45 -0.69 8.51 -23.41
#